data_AF-A0A1J8PI56-F1
#
_entry.id   AF-A0A1J8PI56-F1
#
_cell.length_a   1.000
_cell.length_b   1.000
_cell.length_c   1.000
_cell.angle_alpha   90.00
_cell.angle_beta   90.00
_cell.angle_gamma   90.00
#
_symmetry.space_group_name_H-M   'P 1'
#
loop_
_entity.id
_entity.type
_entity.pdbx_description
1 polymer ?
#
loop_
_entity_poly.entity_id
_entity_poly.type
_entity_poly.pdbx_seq_one_letter_code
_entity_poly.pdbx_strand_id
1 'polypeptide(L)' 'MCYKGDLQDPKWLDIERSSFSTLCTIHPDLSELSRTLSPRKSALDRSDYYVIDFEVIMLFGLTELKALISWKFNGVEMR' A
#
# COMPACT_ATOMS: atom_id res chain seq x y z
N MET A 1 5.62 4.62 6.75
CA MET A 1 5.08 5.34 7.91
C MET A 1 6.00 5.07 9.11
N CYS A 2 6.26 6.06 9.97
CA CYS A 2 7.13 5.89 11.14
C CYS A 2 6.40 6.39 12.39
N TYR A 3 6.34 5.54 13.42
CA TYR A 3 5.87 5.88 14.75
C TYR A 3 7.07 6.20 15.66
N LYS A 4 6.96 7.28 16.44
CA LYS A 4 8.03 7.78 17.32
C LYS A 4 7.53 8.04 18.76
N GLY A 5 6.37 7.51 19.12
CA GLY A 5 5.81 7.62 20.46
C GLY A 5 6.15 6.40 21.33
N ASP A 6 5.50 6.31 22.48
CA ASP A 6 5.86 5.34 23.53
C ASP A 6 4.98 4.07 23.55
N LEU A 7 3.98 3.96 22.66
CA LEU A 7 3.16 2.76 22.55
C LEU A 7 3.99 1.60 21.98
N GLN A 8 3.93 0.46 22.66
CA GLN A 8 4.67 -0.75 22.27
C GLN A 8 4.14 -1.38 20.96
N ASP A 9 2.83 -1.34 20.73
CA ASP A 9 2.16 -1.91 19.56
C ASP A 9 1.06 -0.95 19.07
N PRO A 10 1.43 0.15 18.40
CA PRO A 10 0.47 1.16 17.96
C PRO A 10 -0.35 0.63 16.78
N LYS A 11 -1.60 0.24 17.05
CA LYS A 11 -2.51 -0.29 16.02
C LYS A 11 -3.27 0.77 15.24
N TRP A 12 -3.42 1.96 15.84
CA TRP A 12 -4.29 3.00 15.32
C TRP A 12 -3.58 4.35 15.27
N LEU A 13 -3.79 5.08 14.16
CA LEU A 13 -3.13 6.36 13.87
C LEU A 13 -3.75 7.55 14.61
N ASP A 14 -4.91 7.37 15.23
CA ASP A 14 -5.68 8.41 15.90
C ASP A 14 -5.32 8.57 17.38
N ILE A 15 -4.81 7.52 18.04
CA ILE A 15 -4.45 7.53 19.47
C ILE A 15 -3.31 8.52 19.76
N GLU A 16 -2.27 8.54 18.92
CA GLU A 16 -1.13 9.46 19.04
C GLU A 16 -0.74 10.04 17.68
N ARG A 17 -1.67 10.75 17.05
CA ARG A 17 -1.50 11.22 15.68
C ARG A 17 -0.19 12.01 15.45
N SER A 18 0.22 12.84 16.41
CA SER A 18 1.46 13.64 16.32
C SER A 18 2.74 12.80 16.36
N SER A 19 2.67 11.58 16.89
CA SER A 19 3.79 10.64 16.96
C SER A 19 4.02 9.90 15.64
N PHE A 20 3.10 10.03 14.67
CA PHE A 20 3.25 9.45 13.33
C PHE A 20 3.79 10.48 12.34
N SER A 21 4.73 10.04 11.51
CA SER A 21 5.27 10.82 10.41
C SER A 21 5.29 10.03 9.09
N THR A 22 5.06 10.75 7.98
CA THR A 22 5.22 10.21 6.63
C THR A 22 6.70 10.12 6.29
N LEU A 23 7.18 8.90 6.03
CA LEU A 23 8.57 8.63 5.62
C LEU A 23 8.80 8.96 4.15
N CYS A 24 7.87 8.55 3.28
CA CYS A 24 7.88 8.78 1.85
C CYS A 24 6.45 8.65 1.29
N THR A 25 6.25 9.18 0.09
CA THR A 25 5.02 9.02 -0.69
C THR A 25 5.38 8.41 -2.03
N ILE A 26 4.70 7.32 -2.41
CA ILE A 26 4.93 6.61 -3.67
C ILE A 26 3.77 6.94 -4.61
N HIS A 27 4.07 7.27 -5.86
CA HIS A 27 3.08 7.57 -6.90
C HIS A 27 3.23 6.56 -8.04
N PRO A 28 2.76 5.31 -7.87
CA PRO A 28 2.83 4.31 -8.93
C PRO A 28 1.80 4.60 -10.03
N ASP A 29 2.14 4.30 -11.28
CA ASP A 29 1.15 4.22 -12.35
C ASP A 29 0.61 2.78 -12.41
N LEU A 30 -0.64 2.61 -11.96
CA LEU A 30 -1.35 1.33 -11.95
C LEU A 30 -2.40 1.23 -13.06
N SER A 31 -2.33 2.09 -14.08
CA SER A 31 -3.34 2.17 -15.15
C SER A 31 -3.45 0.88 -15.96
N GLU A 32 -2.33 0.19 -16.18
CA GLU A 32 -2.33 -1.10 -16.88
C GLU A 32 -3.04 -2.18 -16.05
N LEU A 33 -2.74 -2.25 -14.75
CA LEU A 33 -3.35 -3.18 -13.81
C LEU A 33 -4.85 -2.92 -13.67
N SER A 34 -5.25 -1.65 -13.52
CA SER A 34 -6.65 -1.27 -13.31
C SER A 34 -7.56 -1.67 -14.47
N ARG A 35 -7.04 -1.62 -15.71
CA ARG A 35 -7.77 -2.05 -16.91
C ARG A 35 -8.05 -3.56 -16.96
N THR A 36 -7.36 -4.35 -16.16
CA THR A 36 -7.51 -5.82 -16.12
C THR A 36 -8.40 -6.31 -14.98
N LEU A 37 -8.84 -5.40 -14.13
CA LEU A 37 -9.71 -5.74 -13.00
C LEU A 37 -11.11 -6.10 -13.49
N SER A 38 -11.66 -7.16 -12.92
CA SER A 38 -13.06 -7.55 -13.12
C SER A 38 -13.88 -7.18 -11.88
N PRO A 39 -15.11 -6.65 -12.05
CA PRO A 39 -15.96 -6.33 -10.91
C PRO A 39 -16.32 -7.59 -10.14
N ARG A 40 -16.24 -7.50 -8.81
CA ARG A 40 -16.69 -8.51 -7.86
C ARG A 40 -17.99 -8.05 -7.23
N LYS A 41 -18.88 -8.98 -6.89
CA LYS A 41 -20.17 -8.67 -6.25
C LYS A 41 -20.08 -8.77 -4.74
N SER A 42 -20.45 -7.70 -4.04
CA SER A 42 -20.59 -7.68 -2.59
C SER A 42 -21.67 -8.65 -2.15
N ALA A 43 -21.38 -9.42 -1.10
CA ALA A 43 -22.34 -10.38 -0.54
C ALA A 43 -23.49 -9.70 0.21
N LEU A 44 -23.28 -8.47 0.69
CA LEU A 44 -24.25 -7.75 1.52
C LEU A 44 -25.36 -7.09 0.69
N ASP A 45 -24.98 -6.45 -0.42
CA ASP A 45 -25.86 -5.55 -1.18
C ASP A 45 -25.77 -5.72 -2.70
N ARG A 46 -25.00 -6.72 -3.19
CA ARG A 46 -24.76 -7.00 -4.62
C ARG A 46 -24.08 -5.85 -5.38
N SER A 47 -23.54 -4.84 -4.68
CA SER A 47 -22.78 -3.76 -5.31
C SER A 47 -21.49 -4.30 -5.93
N ASP A 48 -21.00 -3.60 -6.96
CA ASP A 48 -19.70 -3.90 -7.57
C ASP A 48 -18.57 -3.32 -6.74
N TYR A 49 -17.52 -4.12 -6.51
CA TYR A 49 -16.26 -3.67 -5.93
C TYR A 49 -15.08 -4.26 -6.72
N TYR A 50 -13.92 -3.64 -6.58
CA TYR A 50 -12.68 -4.04 -7.25
C TYR A 50 -11.60 -4.29 -6.19
N VAL A 51 -10.70 -5.23 -6.47
CA VAL A 51 -9.58 -5.58 -5.58
C VAL A 51 -8.29 -5.48 -6.37
N ILE A 52 -7.31 -4.83 -5.77
CA ILE A 52 -5.95 -4.70 -6.29
C ILE A 52 -5.01 -5.25 -5.23
N ASP A 53 -4.24 -6.26 -5.58
CA ASP A 53 -3.20 -6.83 -4.74
C ASP A 53 -1.84 -6.29 -5.19
N PHE A 54 -1.09 -5.67 -4.28
CA PHE A 54 0.24 -5.13 -4.52
C PHE A 54 1.12 -5.25 -3.28
N GLU A 55 2.42 -5.21 -3.51
CA GLU A 55 3.45 -5.24 -2.47
C GLU A 55 4.14 -3.89 -2.37
N VAL A 56 4.38 -3.41 -1.16
CA VAL A 56 5.20 -2.22 -0.91
C VAL A 56 6.62 -2.69 -0.63
N ILE A 57 7.56 -2.37 -1.51
CA ILE A 57 8.97 -2.72 -1.35
C ILE A 57 9.70 -1.51 -0.76
N MET A 58 10.33 -1.70 0.40
CA MET A 58 11.23 -0.72 0.99
C MET A 58 12.68 -1.19 0.85
N LEU A 59 13.50 -0.39 0.18
CA LEU A 59 14.92 -0.62 -0.05
C LEU A 59 15.72 0.36 0.81
N PHE A 60 16.51 -0.19 1.73
CA PHE A 60 17.39 0.58 2.61
C PHE A 60 18.83 0.49 2.11
N GLY A 61 19.41 1.61 1.71
CA GLY A 61 20.84 1.78 1.53
C GLY A 61 21.50 2.30 2.81
N LEU A 62 22.79 2.65 2.73
CA LEU A 62 23.53 3.21 3.87
C LEU A 62 22.92 4.54 4.36
N THR A 63 22.56 5.43 3.44
CA THR A 63 21.92 6.73 3.74
C THR A 63 20.66 6.98 2.91
N GLU A 64 20.33 6.10 1.98
CA GLU A 64 19.20 6.26 1.05
C GLU A 64 18.05 5.34 1.43
N LEU A 65 16.83 5.84 1.35
CA LEU A 65 15.61 5.06 1.34
C LEU A 65 14.96 5.17 -0.03
N LYS A 66 14.65 4.03 -0.65
CA LYS A 66 13.80 3.95 -1.84
C LYS A 66 12.58 3.09 -1.52
N ALA A 67 11.43 3.50 -2.04
CA ALA A 67 10.20 2.75 -1.90
C ALA A 67 9.47 2.70 -3.24
N LEU A 68 8.95 1.53 -3.58
CA LEU A 68 8.20 1.30 -4.81
C LEU A 68 7.05 0.31 -4.56
N ILE A 69 6.14 0.22 -5.53
CA ILE A 69 5.04 -0.74 -5.52
C ILE A 69 5.37 -1.84 -6.53
N SER A 70 5.24 -3.10 -6.13
CA SER A 70 5.32 -4.26 -7.03
C SER A 70 3.96 -4.93 -7.13
N TRP A 71 3.64 -5.48 -8.30
CA TRP A 71 2.43 -6.27 -8.51
C TRP A 71 2.70 -7.40 -9.50
N LYS A 72 1.83 -8.42 -9.51
CA LYS A 72 1.92 -9.49 -10.51
C LYS A 72 0.93 -9.27 -11.62
N PHE A 73 1.41 -9.28 -12.86
CA PHE A 73 0.59 -9.27 -14.06
C PHE A 73 0.87 -10.52 -14.88
N ASN A 74 -0.14 -11.38 -15.04
CA ASN A 74 -0.02 -12.67 -15.75
C ASN A 74 1.17 -13.54 -15.28
N GLY A 75 1.44 -13.53 -13.97
CA GLY A 75 2.54 -14.29 -13.37
C GLY A 75 3.92 -13.62 -13.46
N VAL A 76 4.03 -12.47 -14.13
CA VAL A 76 5.26 -11.67 -14.23
C VAL A 76 5.20 -10.55 -13.18
N GLU A 77 6.30 -10.35 -12.46
CA GLU A 77 6.44 -9.25 -11.53
C GLU A 77 6.67 -7.92 -12.26
N MET A 78 5.90 -6.90 -11.90
CA MET A 78 5.99 -5.52 -12.37
C MET A 78 6.34 -4.62 -11.19
N ARG A 79 7.10 -3.54 -11.44
CA ARG A 79 7.67 -2.67 -10.40
C ARG A 79 7.84 -1.23 -10.89
#